data_AF-A0A7S2EMA3-F1
#
_entry.id   AF-A0A7S2EMA3-F1
#
_cell.length_a   1.000
_cell.length_b   1.000
_cell.length_c   1.000
_cell.angle_alpha   90.00
_cell.angle_beta   90.00
_cell.angle_gamma   90.00
#
_symmetry.space_group_name_H-M   'P 1'
#
loop_
_entity.id
_entity.type
_entity.pdbx_description
1 polymer ?
#
loop_
_entity_poly.entity_id
_entity_poly.type
_entity_poly.pdbx_seq_one_letter_code
_entity_poly.pdbx_strand_id
1 'polypeptide(L)'
;VACAQGHIDLFSSFFSADEESGVATTKRRGIATTLHRVSLITHPMRVPEKVLGVAVRVGRAMQGLMETMAWRSFLTDLAHQQKSLLLIGKPGVGKTTALREMARILSEDRSLNVVVVDKTCEIAGDGDTPHSAIGRARWMPVGRPNLQHAIMREAVENQTPDVIVVDEI
;
A
#
# COMPACT_ATOMS: atom_id res chain seq x y z
N VAL A 1 23.05 -10.27 8.11
CA VAL A 1 22.84 -10.51 9.56
C VAL A 1 22.07 -11.80 9.69
N ALA A 2 22.54 -12.75 10.52
CA ALA A 2 21.82 -14.01 10.73
C ALA A 2 20.56 -13.76 11.58
N CYS A 3 19.42 -14.30 11.15
CA CYS A 3 18.16 -14.17 11.87
C CYS A 3 18.16 -15.14 13.07
N ALA A 4 18.40 -14.63 14.27
CA ALA A 4 18.26 -15.40 15.51
C ALA A 4 16.79 -15.74 15.82
N GLN A 5 16.56 -16.79 16.62
CA GLN A 5 15.22 -17.24 17.01
C GLN A 5 14.38 -16.12 17.64
N GLY A 6 14.97 -15.27 18.49
CA GLY A 6 14.26 -14.14 19.08
C GLY A 6 13.72 -13.12 18.07
N HIS A 7 14.36 -12.94 16.90
CA HIS A 7 13.81 -12.10 15.84
C HIS A 7 12.63 -12.77 15.15
N ILE A 8 12.69 -14.09 14.94
CA ILE A 8 11.60 -14.87 14.36
C ILE A 8 10.38 -14.77 15.27
N ASP A 9 10.57 -14.99 16.57
CA ASP A 9 9.51 -14.93 17.57
C ASP A 9 8.87 -13.54 17.61
N LEU A 10 9.68 -12.48 17.69
CA LEU A 10 9.21 -11.09 17.63
C LEU A 10 8.37 -10.82 16.38
N PHE A 11 8.88 -11.15 15.19
CA PHE A 11 8.19 -10.84 13.95
C PHE A 11 6.98 -11.75 13.67
N SER A 12 6.98 -12.97 14.20
CA SER A 12 5.84 -13.88 14.12
C SER A 12 4.67 -13.44 15.01
N SER A 13 4.95 -12.75 16.12
CA SER A 13 3.91 -12.22 17.01
C SER A 13 2.99 -11.22 16.31
N PHE A 14 3.47 -10.47 15.30
CA PHE A 14 2.63 -9.58 14.48
C PHE A 14 1.52 -10.31 13.71
N PHE A 15 1.60 -11.62 13.55
CA PHE A 15 0.59 -12.41 12.84
C PHE A 15 -0.40 -13.07 13.80
N SER A 16 -0.12 -13.07 15.11
CA SER A 16 -0.89 -13.81 16.12
C SER A 16 -1.92 -12.94 16.86
N ALA A 17 -1.86 -11.60 16.71
CA ALA A 17 -2.69 -10.67 17.47
C ALA A 17 -4.12 -10.47 16.92
N ASP A 18 -4.42 -10.95 15.71
CA ASP A 18 -5.69 -10.68 15.01
C ASP A 18 -6.64 -11.89 14.99
N GLU A 19 -6.38 -12.93 15.80
CA GLU A 19 -7.04 -14.23 15.62
C GLU A 19 -7.84 -14.74 16.83
N GLU A 20 -9.14 -14.47 16.79
CA GLU A 20 -10.14 -15.33 17.43
C GLU A 20 -10.30 -16.70 16.71
N SER A 21 -9.64 -16.93 15.56
CA SER A 21 -9.83 -18.12 14.71
C SER A 21 -8.59 -18.98 14.41
N GLY A 22 -7.42 -18.68 14.98
CA GLY A 22 -6.30 -19.63 15.12
C GLY A 22 -5.51 -20.08 13.89
N VAL A 23 -5.56 -19.40 12.73
CA VAL A 23 -4.59 -19.60 11.63
C VAL A 23 -4.39 -18.31 10.82
N ALA A 24 -3.19 -17.70 10.91
CA ALA A 24 -2.78 -16.52 10.12
C ALA A 24 -3.11 -16.71 8.64
N THR A 25 -4.27 -16.20 8.21
CA THR A 25 -4.77 -16.40 6.83
C THR A 25 -3.84 -15.78 5.78
N THR A 26 -2.97 -14.85 6.21
CA THR A 26 -1.91 -14.26 5.41
C THR A 26 -0.53 -14.50 6.01
N LYS A 27 0.42 -14.97 5.20
CA LYS A 27 1.85 -15.08 5.55
C LYS A 27 2.59 -13.74 5.40
N ARG A 28 1.89 -12.67 5.04
CA ARG A 28 2.45 -11.34 4.75
C ARG A 28 1.62 -10.27 5.44
N ARG A 29 2.30 -9.37 6.17
CA ARG A 29 1.69 -8.23 6.87
C ARG A 29 2.61 -7.02 6.77
N GLY A 30 2.05 -5.83 6.62
CA GLY A 30 2.78 -4.57 6.77
C GLY A 30 2.96 -4.21 8.24
N ILE A 31 3.92 -3.32 8.51
CA ILE A 31 4.08 -2.74 9.85
C ILE A 31 3.30 -1.43 9.86
N ALA A 32 2.35 -1.33 10.78
CA ALA A 32 1.41 -0.22 10.89
C ALA A 32 2.12 1.15 10.79
N THR A 33 1.54 2.07 10.02
CA THR A 33 2.06 3.44 9.77
C THR A 33 3.40 3.52 9.03
N THR A 34 3.97 2.39 8.62
CA THR A 34 5.23 2.33 7.84
C THR A 34 4.98 1.67 6.48
N LEU A 35 6.03 1.63 5.65
CA LEU A 35 6.04 0.90 4.38
C LEU A 35 6.76 -0.43 4.47
N HIS A 36 7.16 -0.80 5.68
CA HIS A 36 7.88 -2.04 5.90
C HIS A 36 6.90 -3.20 5.87
N ARG A 37 7.37 -4.32 5.34
CA ARG A 37 6.55 -5.53 5.23
C ARG A 37 7.31 -6.73 5.73
N VAL A 38 6.61 -7.57 6.48
CA VAL A 38 7.12 -8.81 7.02
C VAL A 38 6.47 -9.96 6.27
N SER A 39 7.23 -11.01 5.98
CA SER A 39 6.71 -12.25 5.41
C SER A 39 7.26 -13.44 6.17
N LEU A 40 6.38 -14.34 6.59
CA LEU A 40 6.75 -15.57 7.26
C LEU A 40 7.22 -16.61 6.24
N ILE A 41 8.31 -17.29 6.57
CA ILE A 41 8.78 -18.50 5.89
C ILE A 41 8.34 -19.66 6.77
N THR A 42 7.36 -20.44 6.32
CA THR A 42 6.77 -21.54 7.10
C THR A 42 6.98 -22.90 6.45
N HIS A 43 6.97 -23.95 7.26
CA HIS A 43 7.04 -25.33 6.77
C HIS A 43 5.66 -25.78 6.27
N PRO A 44 5.47 -26.08 4.97
CA PRO A 44 4.14 -26.27 4.38
C PRO A 44 3.41 -27.55 4.84
N MET A 45 4.14 -28.55 5.36
CA MET A 45 3.57 -29.86 5.75
C MET A 45 3.35 -30.05 7.26
N ARG A 46 3.51 -29.02 8.10
CA ARG A 46 3.27 -29.14 9.54
C ARG A 46 2.03 -28.35 9.94
N VAL A 47 1.20 -28.92 10.80
CA VAL A 47 0.01 -28.27 11.37
C VAL A 47 0.12 -28.30 12.89
N PRO A 48 0.13 -27.13 13.58
CA PRO A 48 0.15 -25.78 13.01
C PRO A 48 1.44 -25.49 12.23
N GLU A 49 1.39 -24.55 11.28
CA GLU A 49 2.53 -24.19 10.44
C GLU A 49 3.72 -23.74 11.30
N LYS A 50 4.83 -24.49 11.27
CA LYS A 50 6.05 -24.06 11.96
C LYS A 50 6.70 -22.92 11.19
N VAL A 51 6.87 -21.76 11.83
CA VAL A 51 7.66 -20.65 11.31
C VAL A 51 9.15 -21.02 11.35
N LEU A 52 9.79 -21.00 10.19
CA LEU A 52 11.22 -21.31 9.99
C LEU A 52 12.07 -20.03 9.93
N GLY A 53 11.47 -18.91 9.55
CA GLY A 53 12.16 -17.64 9.41
C GLY A 53 11.23 -16.51 9.00
N VAL A 54 11.79 -15.30 8.91
CA VAL A 54 11.08 -14.10 8.50
C VAL A 54 11.89 -13.32 7.46
N ALA A 55 11.20 -12.75 6.48
CA ALA A 55 11.77 -11.83 5.51
C ALA A 55 11.16 -10.44 5.73
N VAL A 56 12.01 -9.45 6.02
CA VAL A 56 11.58 -8.05 6.18
C VAL A 56 12.00 -7.27 4.95
N ARG A 57 11.04 -6.56 4.34
CA ARG A 57 11.29 -5.57 3.29
C ARG A 57 11.17 -4.19 3.90
N VAL A 58 12.26 -3.42 3.80
CA VAL A 58 12.31 -2.05 4.28
C VAL A 58 11.79 -1.14 3.17
N GLY A 59 10.49 -0.83 3.18
CA GLY A 59 9.92 0.20 2.31
C GLY A 59 10.46 1.59 2.64
N ARG A 60 10.59 2.44 1.63
CA ARG A 60 11.04 3.84 1.76
C ARG A 60 10.05 4.74 1.03
N ALA A 61 9.70 5.86 1.64
CA ALA A 61 9.03 6.95 0.96
C ALA A 61 10.10 7.91 0.44
N MET A 62 10.20 8.05 -0.88
CA MET A 62 10.96 9.14 -1.50
C MET A 62 9.96 10.21 -1.94
N GLN A 63 10.26 11.47 -1.64
CA GLN A 63 9.50 12.64 -2.08
C GLN A 63 10.46 13.54 -2.87
N GLY A 64 9.92 14.29 -3.82
CA GLY A 64 10.68 15.24 -4.62
C GLY A 64 11.13 14.74 -5.98
N LEU A 65 10.77 13.50 -6.39
CA LEU A 65 11.09 13.02 -7.73
C LEU A 65 10.21 13.70 -8.79
N MET A 66 8.98 14.10 -8.40
CA MET A 66 7.98 14.70 -9.28
C MET A 66 7.62 16.13 -8.88
N GLU A 67 8.42 16.77 -8.01
CA GLU A 67 8.21 18.15 -7.51
C GLU A 67 8.47 19.23 -8.57
N THR A 68 9.02 18.90 -9.73
CA THR A 68 9.26 19.91 -10.77
C THR A 68 7.93 20.55 -11.21
N MET A 69 7.92 21.87 -11.42
CA MET A 69 6.70 22.60 -11.78
C MET A 69 5.99 22.00 -13.00
N ALA A 70 6.76 21.53 -13.99
CA ALA A 70 6.21 20.89 -15.18
C ALA A 70 5.39 19.62 -14.84
N TRP A 71 5.90 18.77 -13.95
CA TRP A 71 5.19 17.55 -13.53
C TRP A 71 3.95 17.88 -12.70
N ARG A 72 4.05 18.84 -11.78
CA ARG A 72 2.91 19.26 -10.94
C ARG A 72 1.75 19.82 -11.79
N SER A 73 2.05 20.73 -12.72
CA SER A 73 1.04 21.27 -13.63
C SER A 73 0.44 20.18 -14.52
N PHE A 74 1.27 19.30 -15.08
CA PHE A 74 0.79 18.19 -15.91
C PHE A 74 -0.19 17.27 -15.18
N LEU A 75 0.13 16.84 -13.95
CA LEU A 75 -0.75 15.97 -13.16
C LEU A 75 -2.08 16.66 -12.82
N THR A 76 -2.00 17.93 -12.42
CA THR A 76 -3.17 18.72 -12.04
C THR A 76 -4.08 18.97 -13.26
N ASP A 77 -3.50 19.33 -14.40
CA ASP A 77 -4.24 19.51 -15.66
C ASP A 77 -4.90 18.21 -16.12
N LEU A 78 -4.21 17.08 -15.98
CA LEU A 78 -4.74 15.76 -16.32
C LEU A 78 -5.95 15.40 -15.44
N ALA A 79 -5.88 15.70 -14.13
CA ALA A 79 -6.98 15.51 -13.20
C ALA A 79 -8.18 16.41 -13.53
N HIS A 80 -7.97 17.70 -13.75
CA HIS A 80 -9.04 18.65 -14.11
C HIS A 80 -9.68 18.35 -15.47
N GLN A 81 -8.92 17.76 -16.40
CA GLN A 81 -9.42 17.28 -17.69
C GLN A 81 -10.07 15.88 -17.62
N GLN A 82 -10.17 15.28 -16.42
CA GLN A 82 -10.73 13.94 -16.20
C GLN A 82 -10.10 12.86 -17.10
N LYS A 83 -8.80 12.97 -17.34
CA LYS A 83 -8.02 12.00 -18.12
C LYS A 83 -7.44 10.93 -17.21
N SER A 84 -7.14 9.77 -17.78
CA SER A 84 -6.49 8.67 -17.06
C SER A 84 -5.01 8.56 -17.43
N LEU A 85 -4.19 8.13 -16.47
CA LEU A 85 -2.76 7.88 -16.65
C LEU A 85 -2.42 6.44 -16.22
N LEU A 86 -1.76 5.69 -17.11
CA LEU A 86 -1.29 4.33 -16.82
C LEU A 86 0.25 4.30 -16.79
N LEU A 87 0.81 3.82 -15.69
CA LEU A 87 2.26 3.65 -15.54
C LEU A 87 2.66 2.20 -15.82
N ILE A 88 3.42 1.98 -16.89
CA ILE A 88 3.91 0.64 -17.29
C ILE A 88 5.42 0.57 -17.16
N GLY A 89 5.92 -0.53 -16.61
CA GLY A 89 7.35 -0.80 -16.53
C GLY A 89 7.67 -2.08 -15.77
N LYS A 90 8.92 -2.54 -15.92
CA LYS A 90 9.41 -3.78 -15.28
C LYS A 90 9.24 -3.74 -13.75
N PRO A 91 9.27 -4.90 -13.06
CA PRO A 91 9.34 -4.93 -11.60
C PRO A 91 10.51 -4.09 -11.08
N GLY A 92 10.30 -3.34 -10.01
CA GLY A 92 11.35 -2.55 -9.34
C GLY A 92 11.71 -1.19 -9.96
N VAL A 93 11.06 -0.76 -11.05
CA VAL A 93 11.36 0.55 -11.68
C VAL A 93 10.80 1.77 -10.94
N GLY A 94 10.10 1.59 -9.83
CA GLY A 94 9.57 2.69 -9.01
C GLY A 94 8.13 3.13 -9.30
N LYS A 95 7.31 2.31 -9.99
CA LYS A 95 5.90 2.62 -10.28
C LYS A 95 5.09 3.01 -9.03
N THR A 96 5.14 2.17 -7.98
CA THR A 96 4.44 2.43 -6.71
C THR A 96 4.99 3.67 -5.99
N THR A 97 6.29 3.98 -6.13
CA THR A 97 6.88 5.23 -5.62
C THR A 97 6.26 6.44 -6.33
N ALA A 98 6.13 6.38 -7.66
CA ALA A 98 5.49 7.43 -8.44
C ALA A 98 3.99 7.57 -8.10
N LEU A 99 3.23 6.47 -8.01
CA LEU A 99 1.81 6.52 -7.64
C LEU A 99 1.58 7.20 -6.29
N ARG A 100 2.41 6.87 -5.30
CA ARG A 100 2.38 7.49 -3.97
C ARG A 100 2.67 8.99 -4.03
N GLU A 101 3.69 9.39 -4.78
CA GLU A 101 4.04 10.80 -4.92
C GLU A 101 2.98 11.58 -5.70
N MET A 102 2.40 10.99 -6.75
CA MET A 102 1.27 11.55 -7.48
C MET A 102 0.06 11.75 -6.58
N ALA A 103 -0.29 10.76 -5.73
CA ALA A 103 -1.38 10.90 -4.76
C ALA A 103 -1.12 12.08 -3.81
N ARG A 104 0.10 12.23 -3.29
CA ARG A 104 0.48 13.37 -2.46
C ARG A 104 0.31 14.69 -3.21
N ILE A 105 0.91 14.83 -4.39
CA ILE A 105 0.88 16.07 -5.18
C ILE A 105 -0.55 16.47 -5.52
N LEU A 106 -1.36 15.53 -6.02
CA LEU A 106 -2.75 15.79 -6.37
C LEU A 106 -3.60 16.16 -5.15
N SER A 107 -3.33 15.54 -3.99
CA SER A 107 -4.06 15.83 -2.74
C SER A 107 -3.73 17.21 -2.14
N GLU A 108 -2.73 17.91 -2.67
CA GLU A 108 -2.42 19.29 -2.25
C GLU A 108 -3.38 20.30 -2.89
N ASP A 109 -3.95 19.98 -4.06
CA ASP A 109 -5.04 20.75 -4.64
C ASP A 109 -6.33 20.47 -3.86
N ARG A 110 -6.80 21.48 -3.12
CA ARG A 110 -7.99 21.36 -2.27
C ARG A 110 -9.30 21.23 -3.05
N SER A 111 -9.27 21.46 -4.35
CA SER A 111 -10.43 21.24 -5.22
C SER A 111 -10.61 19.78 -5.64
N LEU A 112 -9.59 18.92 -5.42
CA LEU A 112 -9.61 17.52 -5.85
C LEU A 112 -9.85 16.56 -4.66
N ASN A 113 -10.84 15.69 -4.80
CA ASN A 113 -11.05 14.53 -3.95
C ASN A 113 -10.20 13.35 -4.46
N VAL A 114 -8.99 13.20 -3.90
CA VAL A 114 -8.07 12.11 -4.25
C VAL A 114 -8.28 10.91 -3.32
N VAL A 115 -8.52 9.74 -3.91
CA VAL A 115 -8.71 8.48 -3.18
C VAL A 115 -7.67 7.45 -3.64
N VAL A 116 -6.94 6.85 -2.70
CA VAL A 116 -6.02 5.75 -2.93
C VAL A 116 -6.73 4.44 -2.56
N VAL A 117 -6.95 3.58 -3.55
CA VAL A 117 -7.45 2.20 -3.33
C VAL A 117 -6.25 1.27 -3.37
N ASP A 118 -5.87 0.75 -2.20
CA ASP A 118 -4.60 0.04 -2.00
C ASP A 118 -4.80 -1.46 -1.76
N LYS A 119 -4.56 -2.26 -2.80
CA LYS A 119 -4.81 -3.70 -2.81
C LYS A 119 -3.90 -4.48 -1.86
N THR A 120 -2.61 -4.14 -1.86
CA THR A 120 -1.55 -4.87 -1.15
C THR A 120 -0.88 -4.05 -0.06
N CYS A 121 -1.44 -2.87 0.24
CA CYS A 121 -0.90 -1.89 1.18
C CYS A 121 0.50 -1.40 0.76
N GLU A 122 0.77 -1.36 -0.54
CA GLU A 122 2.06 -0.95 -1.09
C GLU A 122 2.16 0.56 -1.35
N ILE A 123 1.04 1.27 -1.52
CA ILE A 123 1.02 2.73 -1.76
C ILE A 123 1.00 3.49 -0.43
N ALA A 124 0.07 3.18 0.46
CA ALA A 124 -0.20 3.93 1.69
C ALA A 124 0.32 3.21 2.95
N GLY A 125 0.85 2.00 2.84
CA GLY A 125 1.23 1.21 4.01
C GLY A 125 0.04 0.52 4.67
N ASP A 126 0.28 -0.12 5.81
CA ASP A 126 -0.68 -0.98 6.52
C ASP A 126 -1.08 -0.35 7.88
N GLY A 127 -2.08 -0.92 8.55
CA GLY A 127 -2.63 -0.49 9.84
C GLY A 127 -3.96 0.28 9.73
N ASP A 128 -4.28 1.09 10.74
CA ASP A 128 -5.53 1.86 10.77
C ASP A 128 -5.38 3.30 10.26
N THR A 129 -4.16 3.71 9.92
CA THR A 129 -3.85 5.08 9.48
C THR A 129 -2.87 5.02 8.31
N PRO A 130 -3.15 5.72 7.20
CA PRO A 130 -2.25 5.70 6.05
C PRO A 130 -0.94 6.42 6.36
N HIS A 131 0.13 5.96 5.75
CA HIS A 131 1.41 6.63 5.77
C HIS A 131 1.29 8.04 5.19
N SER A 132 1.91 9.02 5.82
CA SER A 132 1.96 10.44 5.41
C SER A 132 2.45 10.70 3.98
N ALA A 133 3.00 9.70 3.30
CA ALA A 133 3.60 9.84 1.98
C ALA A 133 2.57 10.00 0.87
N ILE A 134 1.28 9.73 1.13
CA ILE A 134 0.17 10.04 0.22
C ILE A 134 -0.45 11.43 0.46
N GLY A 135 0.12 12.23 1.35
CA GLY A 135 -0.39 13.57 1.65
C GLY A 135 -1.77 13.55 2.30
N ARG A 136 -2.72 14.28 1.72
CA ARG A 136 -4.12 14.38 2.21
C ARG A 136 -5.06 13.42 1.48
N ALA A 137 -4.55 12.57 0.59
CA ALA A 137 -5.37 11.63 -0.13
C ALA A 137 -6.09 10.70 0.87
N ARG A 138 -7.37 10.43 0.60
CA ARG A 138 -8.13 9.45 1.38
C ARG A 138 -7.62 8.06 1.03
N TRP A 139 -7.62 7.15 1.98
CA TRP A 139 -7.10 5.81 1.81
C TRP A 139 -8.18 4.77 2.05
N MET A 140 -8.29 3.82 1.13
CA MET A 140 -9.20 2.68 1.20
C MET A 140 -8.40 1.39 1.02
N PRO A 141 -8.03 0.67 2.10
CA PRO A 141 -7.40 -0.63 2.00
C PRO A 141 -8.40 -1.68 1.49
N VAL A 142 -7.94 -2.58 0.62
CA VAL A 142 -8.83 -3.61 0.06
C VAL A 142 -8.95 -4.84 0.97
N GLY A 143 -7.91 -5.14 1.75
CA GLY A 143 -7.82 -6.32 2.63
C GLY A 143 -7.64 -7.64 1.87
N ARG A 144 -8.52 -7.96 0.91
CA ARG A 144 -8.41 -9.17 0.06
C ARG A 144 -8.30 -8.81 -1.42
N PRO A 145 -7.25 -9.25 -2.14
CA PRO A 145 -7.00 -8.88 -3.54
C PRO A 145 -8.20 -9.02 -4.50
N ASN A 146 -9.05 -10.03 -4.31
CA ASN A 146 -10.22 -10.29 -5.14
C ASN A 146 -11.38 -9.30 -4.93
N LEU A 147 -11.32 -8.47 -3.89
CA LEU A 147 -12.33 -7.45 -3.59
C LEU A 147 -12.01 -6.08 -4.18
N GLN A 148 -10.88 -5.93 -4.89
CA GLN A 148 -10.43 -4.63 -5.42
C GLN A 148 -11.52 -3.89 -6.20
N HIS A 149 -12.23 -4.59 -7.11
CA HIS A 149 -13.33 -4.00 -7.87
C HIS A 149 -14.48 -3.50 -6.96
N ALA A 150 -14.83 -4.25 -5.91
CA ALA A 150 -15.89 -3.84 -4.99
C ALA A 150 -15.50 -2.57 -4.21
N ILE A 151 -14.25 -2.48 -3.76
CA ILE A 151 -13.73 -1.30 -3.06
C ILE A 151 -13.58 -0.10 -4.01
N MET A 152 -13.23 -0.34 -5.28
CA MET A 152 -13.23 0.73 -6.29
C MET A 152 -14.64 1.29 -6.53
N ARG A 153 -15.67 0.42 -6.55
CA ARG A 153 -17.07 0.89 -6.62
C ARG A 153 -17.46 1.68 -5.39
N GLU A 154 -17.14 1.18 -4.20
CA GLU A 154 -17.41 1.87 -2.93
C GLU A 154 -16.73 3.25 -2.89
N ALA A 155 -15.50 3.35 -3.41
CA ALA A 155 -14.80 4.63 -3.53
C ALA A 155 -15.62 5.63 -4.36
N VAL A 156 -16.13 5.22 -5.52
CA VAL A 156 -16.95 6.09 -6.38
C VAL A 156 -18.26 6.47 -5.69
N GLU A 157 -18.96 5.49 -5.11
CA GLU A 157 -20.28 5.66 -4.50
C GLU A 157 -20.23 6.56 -3.25
N ASN A 158 -19.18 6.45 -2.42
CA ASN A 158 -19.15 7.07 -1.09
C ASN A 158 -18.15 8.22 -0.94
N GLN A 159 -17.13 8.32 -1.80
CA GLN A 159 -16.06 9.32 -1.63
C GLN A 159 -16.13 10.47 -2.62
N THR A 160 -17.01 10.38 -3.64
CA THR A 160 -17.11 11.34 -4.76
C THR A 160 -15.73 11.74 -5.31
N PRO A 161 -14.89 10.78 -5.74
CA PRO A 161 -13.51 11.05 -6.10
C PRO A 161 -13.40 11.76 -7.45
N ASP A 162 -12.54 12.78 -7.51
CA ASP A 162 -12.07 13.36 -8.77
C ASP A 162 -10.92 12.54 -9.35
N VAL A 163 -10.12 11.92 -8.47
CA VAL A 163 -9.01 11.05 -8.85
C VAL A 163 -9.01 9.79 -7.98
N ILE A 164 -8.95 8.63 -8.64
CA ILE A 164 -8.67 7.34 -7.98
C ILE A 164 -7.26 6.90 -8.36
N VAL A 165 -6.42 6.67 -7.35
CA VAL A 165 -5.08 6.08 -7.51
C VAL A 165 -5.14 4.62 -7.08
N VAL A 166 -4.75 3.73 -7.98
CA VAL A 166 -4.70 2.27 -7.76
C VAL A 166 -3.34 1.72 -8.17
N ASP A 167 -2.88 0.70 -7.46
CA ASP A 167 -1.77 -0.15 -7.93
C ASP A 167 -2.36 -1.44 -8.53
N GLU A 168 -1.65 -2.01 -9.52
CA GLU A 168 -1.98 -3.26 -10.23
C GLU A 168 -3.47 -3.43 -10.61
N ILE A 169 -3.80 -3.14 -11.88
CA ILE A 169 -5.11 -3.38 -12.50
C ILE A 169 -5.15 -4.77 -13.13
#